data_AF-A0A1M5NBA5-F1
#
_entry.id   AF-A0A1M5NBA5-F1
#
_cell.length_a   1.000
_cell.length_b   1.000
_cell.length_c   1.000
_cell.angle_alpha   90.00
_cell.angle_beta   90.00
_cell.angle_gamma   90.00
#
_symmetry.space_group_name_H-M   'P 1'
#
loop_
_entity.id
_entity.type
_entity.pdbx_description
1 polymer ?
#
loop_
_entity_poly.entity_id
_entity_poly.type
_entity_poly.pdbx_seq_one_letter_code
_entity_poly.pdbx_strand_id
1 'polypeptide(L)'
;MKQWWRKGSLSNLALASERCRELIATDPDFRYRVVEHCRSLSRKNFSDPEWRKRQGFLGVDEIELLMQDVRNGLPYHEIGDRWLISESEVSYLARTRGIHRRPTRILREPSLKQLVGIVKAARRGVVYNLIAQQFRMPFHRIIGIAHRAGIRREHRRSCWWESLPLDRFQELVRRLRTTEPYADMAIDYDVSSSAIASCSRQLGFCRGKRWNRGVSQDRIQANAERRRWRIAEQKMARASC
;
A
#
# COMPACT_ATOMS: atom_id res chain seq x y z
N MET A 1 22.86 36.58 -12.94
CA MET A 1 22.54 35.97 -11.63
C MET A 1 21.46 34.92 -11.82
N LYS A 2 21.75 33.63 -11.59
CA LYS A 2 20.77 32.53 -11.72
C LYS A 2 20.28 32.13 -10.33
N GLN A 3 19.06 32.53 -9.96
CA GLN A 3 18.44 32.12 -8.70
C GLN A 3 17.92 30.68 -8.79
N TRP A 4 18.37 29.87 -7.83
CA TRP A 4 17.95 28.49 -7.61
C TRP A 4 16.65 28.46 -6.79
N TRP A 5 15.57 27.93 -7.34
CA TRP A 5 14.39 27.54 -6.57
C TRP A 5 14.45 26.02 -6.31
N ARG A 6 14.90 25.63 -5.10
CA ARG A 6 14.78 24.24 -4.63
C ARG A 6 13.35 23.98 -4.15
N LYS A 7 12.81 22.82 -4.51
CA LYS A 7 11.51 22.22 -4.11
C LYS A 7 11.22 22.07 -2.60
N GLY A 8 12.03 22.68 -1.73
CA GLY A 8 11.86 22.69 -0.26
C GLY A 8 11.48 24.05 0.32
N SER A 9 11.29 25.10 -0.48
CA SER A 9 11.06 26.46 0.06
C SER A 9 9.60 26.75 0.43
N LEU A 10 8.61 26.13 -0.21
CA LEU A 10 7.18 26.41 0.06
C LEU A 10 6.71 25.87 1.42
N SER A 11 7.18 24.69 1.84
CA SER A 11 6.86 24.11 3.17
C SER A 11 7.43 24.95 4.31
N ASN A 12 8.59 25.58 4.09
CA ASN A 12 9.21 26.48 5.04
C ASN A 12 8.55 27.86 5.04
N LEU A 13 8.03 28.33 3.90
CA LEU A 13 7.31 29.60 3.80
C LEU A 13 5.92 29.55 4.47
N ALA A 14 5.19 28.46 4.30
CA ALA A 14 3.84 28.30 4.88
C ALA A 14 3.86 28.21 6.42
N LEU A 15 4.99 27.86 7.05
CA LEU A 15 5.12 27.76 8.51
C LEU A 15 5.89 28.95 9.13
N ALA A 16 6.60 29.75 8.32
CA ALA A 16 7.33 30.92 8.80
C ALA A 16 6.39 32.09 9.15
N SER A 17 5.31 32.26 8.40
CA SER A 17 4.31 33.31 8.60
C SER A 17 3.43 33.03 9.83
N GLU A 18 3.39 33.98 10.77
CA GLU A 18 2.53 33.95 11.96
C GLU A 18 1.04 33.80 11.59
N ARG A 19 0.62 34.48 10.52
CA ARG A 19 -0.73 34.41 9.97
C ARG A 19 -1.11 33.01 9.45
N CYS A 20 -0.14 32.25 8.93
CA CYS A 20 -0.40 30.86 8.54
C CYS A 20 -0.52 29.93 9.76
N ARG A 21 0.17 30.23 10.86
CA ARG A 21 0.04 29.46 12.11
C ARG A 21 -1.33 29.71 12.76
N GLU A 22 -1.79 30.95 12.77
CA GLU A 22 -3.15 31.30 13.21
C GLU A 22 -4.20 30.57 12.39
N LEU A 23 -4.11 30.61 11.05
CA LEU A 23 -5.05 29.90 10.18
C LEU A 23 -5.05 28.39 10.40
N ILE A 24 -3.90 27.76 10.64
CA ILE A 24 -3.83 26.33 11.00
C ILE A 24 -4.51 26.07 12.36
N ALA A 25 -4.42 27.01 13.30
CA ALA A 25 -5.04 26.88 14.62
C ALA A 25 -6.57 27.05 14.56
N THR A 26 -7.07 27.99 13.75
CA THR A 26 -8.48 28.40 13.75
C THR A 26 -9.32 27.80 12.62
N ASP A 27 -8.72 27.34 11.52
CA ASP A 27 -9.43 26.82 10.35
C ASP A 27 -9.12 25.31 10.12
N PRO A 28 -10.07 24.41 10.43
CA PRO A 28 -9.92 22.97 10.25
C PRO A 28 -9.70 22.53 8.80
N ASP A 29 -10.30 23.21 7.82
CA ASP A 29 -10.18 22.88 6.40
C ASP A 29 -8.81 23.29 5.86
N PHE A 30 -8.30 24.44 6.31
CA PHE A 30 -6.94 24.87 6.01
C PHE A 30 -5.91 23.91 6.62
N ARG A 31 -6.12 23.49 7.87
CA ARG A 31 -5.30 22.47 8.55
C ARG A 31 -5.27 21.17 7.75
N TYR A 32 -6.41 20.68 7.26
CA TYR A 32 -6.50 19.46 6.47
C TYR A 32 -5.65 19.54 5.19
N ARG A 33 -5.77 20.63 4.42
CA ARG A 33 -5.02 20.83 3.17
C ARG A 33 -3.51 20.90 3.40
N VAL A 34 -3.07 21.53 4.49
CA VAL A 34 -1.64 21.59 4.86
C VAL A 34 -1.11 20.21 5.24
N VAL A 35 -1.87 19.43 6.01
CA VAL A 35 -1.51 18.06 6.40
C VAL A 35 -1.44 17.12 5.19
N GLU A 36 -2.39 17.21 4.26
CA GLU A 36 -2.39 16.44 3.02
C GLU A 36 -1.16 16.75 2.16
N HIS A 37 -0.84 18.04 2.01
CA HIS A 37 0.35 18.49 1.29
C HIS A 37 1.64 18.02 1.97
N CYS A 38 1.71 18.07 3.31
CA CYS A 38 2.88 17.64 4.08
C CYS A 38 3.04 16.11 4.12
N ARG A 39 1.95 15.33 4.11
CA ARG A 39 1.99 13.86 3.96
C ARG A 39 2.67 13.42 2.66
N SER A 40 2.54 14.20 1.58
CA SER A 40 3.26 13.95 0.33
C SER A 40 4.78 14.14 0.45
N LEU A 41 5.23 14.94 1.43
CA LEU A 41 6.63 15.28 1.69
C LEU A 41 7.26 14.42 2.81
N SER A 42 6.46 13.78 3.67
CA SER A 42 6.91 13.27 4.97
C SER A 42 7.69 11.94 4.99
N ARG A 43 7.86 11.23 3.88
CA ARG A 43 8.64 9.95 3.92
C ARG A 43 10.11 10.11 4.32
N LYS A 44 10.67 11.33 4.38
CA LYS A 44 12.09 11.58 4.71
C LYS A 44 12.39 12.37 6.00
N ASN A 45 11.39 12.96 6.67
CA ASN A 45 11.65 13.99 7.69
C ASN A 45 11.45 13.55 9.16
N PHE A 46 11.11 12.28 9.44
CA PHE A 46 10.82 11.79 10.79
C PHE A 46 12.02 11.76 11.76
N SER A 47 13.22 11.99 11.26
CA SER A 47 14.46 11.99 12.05
C SER A 47 14.75 13.34 12.73
N ASP A 48 14.08 14.42 12.32
CA ASP A 48 14.43 15.78 12.74
C ASP A 48 13.93 16.09 14.17
N PRO A 49 14.82 16.33 15.15
CA PRO A 49 14.46 16.69 16.51
C PRO A 49 13.73 18.04 16.64
N GLU A 50 13.96 18.99 15.72
CA GLU A 50 13.28 20.29 15.70
C GLU A 50 11.82 20.14 15.22
N TRP A 51 11.55 19.20 14.31
CA TRP A 51 10.18 18.83 13.93
C TRP A 51 9.41 18.24 15.12
N ARG A 52 10.10 17.50 16.00
CA ARG A 52 9.52 16.95 17.24
C ARG A 52 9.28 18.01 18.32
N LYS A 53 10.02 19.12 18.34
CA LYS A 53 9.70 20.25 19.23
C LYS A 53 8.49 21.06 18.76
N ARG A 54 8.13 20.96 17.47
CA ARG A 54 6.94 21.59 16.86
C ARG A 54 5.67 20.72 16.99
N GLN A 55 5.57 19.87 18.02
CA GLN A 55 4.39 19.09 18.44
C GLN A 55 3.17 19.98 18.84
N GLY A 56 2.95 21.10 18.16
CA GLY A 56 1.81 21.99 18.35
C GLY A 56 0.60 21.60 17.50
N PHE A 57 0.27 20.32 17.40
CA PHE A 57 -0.95 19.86 16.71
C PHE A 57 -2.02 19.33 17.64
N LEU A 58 -1.63 18.79 18.81
CA LEU A 58 -2.55 18.36 19.86
C LEU A 58 -2.17 19.06 21.16
N GLY A 59 -3.11 19.79 21.75
CA GLY A 59 -2.99 20.37 23.08
C GLY A 59 -2.86 19.28 24.15
N VAL A 60 -2.47 19.68 25.37
CA VAL A 60 -2.30 18.76 26.51
C VAL A 60 -3.58 17.96 26.76
N ASP A 61 -4.75 18.60 26.67
CA ASP A 61 -6.05 17.97 26.89
C ASP A 61 -6.39 16.95 25.77
N GLU A 62 -6.04 17.26 24.53
CA GLU A 62 -6.24 16.37 23.38
C GLU A 62 -5.33 15.14 23.49
N ILE A 63 -4.10 15.31 23.98
CA ILE A 63 -3.20 14.19 24.27
C ILE A 63 -3.79 13.29 25.36
N GLU A 64 -4.39 13.84 26.41
CA GLU A 64 -5.03 13.02 27.45
C GLU A 64 -6.23 12.23 26.93
N LEU A 65 -7.08 12.85 26.11
CA LEU A 65 -8.21 12.16 25.46
C LEU A 65 -7.73 11.06 24.50
N LEU A 66 -6.67 11.32 23.73
CA LEU A 66 -6.04 10.32 22.87
C LEU A 66 -5.47 9.16 23.71
N MET A 67 -4.84 9.44 24.85
CA MET A 67 -4.36 8.41 25.77
C MET A 67 -5.51 7.63 26.41
N GLN A 68 -6.67 8.26 26.63
CA GLN A 68 -7.86 7.54 27.08
C GLN A 68 -8.34 6.54 26.03
N ASP A 69 -8.36 6.93 24.74
CA ASP A 69 -8.66 6.02 23.63
C ASP A 69 -7.68 4.84 23.57
N VAL A 70 -6.38 5.10 23.80
CA VAL A 70 -5.35 4.06 23.89
C VAL A 70 -5.60 3.12 25.09
N ARG A 71 -5.91 3.65 26.28
CA ARG A 71 -6.22 2.86 27.49
C ARG A 71 -7.48 2.02 27.33
N ASN A 72 -8.46 2.52 26.58
CA ASN A 72 -9.68 1.80 26.20
C ASN A 72 -9.42 0.67 25.19
N GLY A 73 -8.17 0.51 24.71
CA GLY A 73 -7.77 -0.58 23.83
C GLY A 73 -8.14 -0.37 22.37
N LEU A 74 -8.45 0.87 21.95
CA LEU A 74 -8.72 1.17 20.55
C LEU A 74 -7.48 0.91 19.67
N PRO A 75 -7.63 0.30 18.49
CA PRO A 75 -6.51 0.11 17.58
C PRO A 75 -5.87 1.44 17.15
N TYR A 76 -4.54 1.52 17.13
CA TYR A 76 -3.82 2.79 16.85
C TYR A 76 -4.12 3.41 15.49
N HIS A 77 -4.53 2.63 14.49
CA HIS A 77 -4.94 3.17 13.20
C HIS A 77 -6.28 3.92 13.30
N GLU A 78 -7.24 3.41 14.07
CA GLU A 78 -8.53 4.07 14.31
C GLU A 78 -8.34 5.35 15.14
N ILE A 79 -7.45 5.32 16.13
CA ILE A 79 -7.06 6.51 16.89
C ILE A 79 -6.38 7.53 15.94
N GLY A 80 -5.46 7.07 15.09
CA GLY A 80 -4.80 7.94 14.11
C GLY A 80 -5.79 8.60 13.15
N ASP A 81 -6.77 7.86 12.65
CA ASP A 81 -7.81 8.37 11.77
C ASP A 81 -8.71 9.40 12.48
N ARG A 82 -9.08 9.16 13.73
CA ARG A 82 -9.91 10.07 14.55
C ARG A 82 -9.18 11.39 14.87
N TRP A 83 -7.91 11.29 15.25
CA TRP A 83 -7.11 12.41 15.70
C TRP A 83 -6.25 13.03 14.57
N LEU A 84 -6.45 12.57 13.33
CA LEU A 84 -5.73 12.98 12.12
C LEU A 84 -4.19 12.88 12.22
N ILE A 85 -3.68 12.00 13.08
CA ILE A 85 -2.25 11.71 13.23
C ILE A 85 -1.91 10.31 12.70
N SER A 86 -0.63 10.04 12.45
CA SER A 86 -0.19 8.72 12.00
C SER A 86 -0.25 7.68 13.13
N GLU A 87 -0.44 6.40 12.76
CA GLU A 87 -0.35 5.27 13.71
C GLU A 87 1.01 5.25 14.45
N SER A 88 2.08 5.71 13.80
CA SER A 88 3.40 5.83 14.40
C SER A 88 3.46 6.88 15.50
N GLU A 89 2.76 8.01 15.34
CA GLU A 89 2.65 9.06 16.35
C GLU A 89 1.83 8.60 17.55
N VAL A 90 0.67 7.96 17.32
CA VAL A 90 -0.11 7.32 18.41
C VAL A 90 0.76 6.34 19.19
N SER A 91 1.53 5.51 18.47
CA SER A 91 2.43 4.53 19.09
C SER A 91 3.58 5.16 19.86
N TYR A 92 4.06 6.32 19.45
CA TYR A 92 5.09 7.06 20.15
C TYR A 92 4.54 7.66 21.45
N LEU A 93 3.41 8.38 21.36
CA LEU A 93 2.75 8.99 22.52
C LEU A 93 2.41 7.94 23.59
N ALA A 94 1.84 6.81 23.18
CA ALA A 94 1.54 5.70 24.09
C ALA A 94 2.80 5.21 24.84
N ARG A 95 3.93 5.02 24.14
CA ARG A 95 5.19 4.59 24.77
C ARG A 95 5.74 5.63 25.74
N THR A 96 5.68 6.92 25.39
CA THR A 96 6.15 8.00 26.28
C THR A 96 5.34 8.09 27.57
N ARG A 97 4.10 7.58 27.57
CA ARG A 97 3.24 7.47 28.75
C ARG A 97 3.26 6.07 29.40
N GLY A 98 4.27 5.25 29.10
CA GLY A 98 4.47 3.92 29.70
C GLY A 98 3.58 2.81 29.14
N ILE A 99 2.79 3.05 28.10
CA ILE A 99 1.93 2.05 27.46
C ILE A 99 2.74 1.33 26.38
N HIS A 100 3.45 0.29 26.80
CA HIS A 100 4.34 -0.50 25.92
C HIS A 100 3.61 -1.58 25.11
N ARG A 101 2.44 -2.03 25.58
CA ARG A 101 1.63 -3.01 24.85
C ARG A 101 0.78 -2.26 23.83
N ARG A 102 1.10 -2.45 22.55
CA ARG A 102 0.18 -2.07 21.48
C ARG A 102 -1.13 -2.84 21.71
N PRO A 103 -2.30 -2.17 21.68
CA PRO A 103 -3.56 -2.88 21.61
C PRO A 103 -3.48 -3.76 20.37
N THR A 104 -3.36 -5.07 20.61
CA THR A 104 -3.44 -6.06 19.54
C THR A 104 -4.76 -5.78 18.87
N ARG A 105 -4.72 -5.44 17.57
CA ARG A 105 -5.91 -5.31 16.75
C ARG A 105 -6.80 -6.49 17.13
N ILE A 106 -7.94 -6.22 17.77
CA ILE A 106 -8.90 -7.27 18.11
C ILE A 106 -9.51 -7.66 16.77
N LEU A 107 -8.74 -8.44 16.01
CA LEU A 107 -9.18 -9.03 14.79
C LEU A 107 -10.24 -10.01 15.24
N ARG A 108 -11.51 -9.64 15.10
CA ARG A 108 -12.66 -10.53 15.37
C ARG A 108 -12.28 -11.93 14.93
N GLU A 109 -12.39 -12.90 15.84
CA GLU A 109 -12.06 -14.27 15.49
C GLU A 109 -12.86 -14.67 14.25
N PRO A 110 -12.24 -15.33 13.27
CA PRO A 110 -12.98 -15.74 12.09
C PRO A 110 -14.04 -16.74 12.54
N SER A 111 -15.26 -16.57 12.08
CA SER A 111 -16.32 -17.54 12.37
C SER A 111 -15.92 -18.94 11.86
N LEU A 112 -16.49 -20.00 12.43
CA LEU A 112 -16.25 -21.37 11.97
C LEU A 112 -16.47 -21.54 10.46
N LYS A 113 -17.50 -20.86 9.91
CA LYS A 113 -17.79 -20.83 8.47
C LYS A 113 -16.65 -20.21 7.66
N GLN A 114 -16.05 -19.12 8.14
CA GLN A 114 -14.90 -18.49 7.49
C GLN A 114 -13.66 -19.39 7.57
N LEU A 115 -13.39 -20.00 8.73
CA LEU A 115 -12.27 -20.94 8.90
C LEU A 115 -12.36 -22.10 7.92
N VAL A 116 -13.53 -22.75 7.84
CA VAL A 116 -13.77 -23.85 6.90
C VAL A 116 -13.58 -23.39 5.45
N GLY A 117 -14.09 -22.20 5.10
CA GLY A 117 -13.93 -21.62 3.76
C GLY A 117 -12.47 -21.37 3.38
N ILE A 118 -11.69 -20.79 4.31
CA ILE A 118 -10.26 -20.50 4.13
C ILE A 118 -9.47 -21.80 3.95
N VAL A 119 -9.70 -22.79 4.81
CA VAL A 119 -9.01 -24.10 4.72
C VAL A 119 -9.36 -24.80 3.41
N LYS A 120 -10.62 -24.77 2.99
CA LYS A 120 -11.07 -25.35 1.72
C LYS A 120 -10.41 -24.67 0.52
N ALA A 121 -10.36 -23.33 0.49
CA ALA A 121 -9.69 -22.58 -0.56
C ALA A 121 -8.18 -22.85 -0.58
N ALA A 122 -7.53 -22.90 0.58
CA ALA A 122 -6.12 -23.23 0.71
C ALA A 122 -5.82 -24.65 0.17
N ARG A 123 -6.59 -25.67 0.58
CA ARG A 123 -6.46 -27.05 0.08
C ARG A 123 -6.58 -27.13 -1.43
N ARG A 124 -7.48 -26.34 -2.03
CA ARG A 124 -7.69 -26.26 -3.49
C ARG A 124 -6.56 -25.58 -4.27
N GLY A 125 -5.53 -25.07 -3.61
CA GLY A 125 -4.42 -24.40 -4.33
C GLY A 125 -4.59 -22.89 -4.49
N VAL A 126 -5.66 -22.28 -3.95
CA VAL A 126 -5.86 -20.84 -4.08
C VAL A 126 -4.75 -20.09 -3.33
N VAL A 127 -4.22 -19.06 -3.97
CA VAL A 127 -3.15 -18.20 -3.42
C VAL A 127 -3.66 -17.47 -2.18
N TYR A 128 -2.86 -17.45 -1.11
CA TYR A 128 -3.27 -16.86 0.18
C TYR A 128 -3.65 -15.38 0.09
N ASN A 129 -3.08 -14.61 -0.86
CA ASN A 129 -3.48 -13.22 -1.12
C ASN A 129 -4.92 -13.11 -1.64
N LEU A 130 -5.33 -13.98 -2.56
CA LEU A 130 -6.71 -13.99 -3.06
C LEU A 130 -7.69 -14.44 -1.97
N ILE A 131 -7.29 -15.40 -1.13
CA ILE A 131 -8.08 -15.80 0.04
C ILE A 131 -8.19 -14.62 1.03
N ALA A 132 -7.10 -13.90 1.28
CA ALA A 132 -7.10 -12.72 2.16
C ALA A 132 -8.09 -11.65 1.68
N GLN A 133 -8.11 -11.37 0.37
CA GLN A 133 -9.07 -10.46 -0.25
C GLN A 133 -10.51 -10.98 -0.12
N GLN A 134 -10.75 -12.25 -0.46
CA GLN A 134 -12.08 -12.87 -0.42
C GLN A 134 -12.69 -12.84 0.99
N PHE A 135 -11.89 -13.10 2.02
CA PHE A 135 -12.36 -13.13 3.41
C PHE A 135 -12.15 -11.80 4.16
N ARG A 136 -11.66 -10.76 3.47
CA ARG A 136 -11.31 -9.44 4.03
C ARG A 136 -10.46 -9.55 5.30
N MET A 137 -9.46 -10.43 5.27
CA MET A 137 -8.57 -10.66 6.41
C MET A 137 -7.11 -10.36 6.05
N PRO A 138 -6.27 -10.00 7.03
CA PRO A 138 -4.86 -9.82 6.79
C PRO A 138 -4.20 -11.11 6.27
N PHE A 139 -3.32 -10.97 5.28
CA PHE A 139 -2.59 -12.07 4.64
C PHE A 139 -1.93 -13.02 5.65
N HIS A 140 -1.19 -12.49 6.62
CA HIS A 140 -0.52 -13.29 7.66
C HIS A 140 -1.49 -14.12 8.51
N ARG A 141 -2.75 -13.69 8.65
CA ARG A 141 -3.77 -14.45 9.38
C ARG A 141 -4.24 -15.66 8.59
N ILE A 142 -4.42 -15.49 7.27
CA ILE A 142 -4.73 -16.61 6.36
C ILE A 142 -3.63 -17.67 6.43
N ILE A 143 -2.37 -17.24 6.44
CA ILE A 143 -1.21 -18.12 6.61
C ILE A 143 -1.32 -18.90 7.91
N GLY A 144 -1.51 -18.20 9.03
CA GLY A 144 -1.63 -18.83 10.34
C GLY A 144 -2.78 -19.83 10.43
N ILE A 145 -3.90 -19.59 9.74
CA ILE A 145 -5.02 -20.54 9.67
C ILE A 145 -4.64 -21.77 8.82
N ALA A 146 -4.06 -21.56 7.63
CA ALA A 146 -3.66 -22.65 6.75
C ALA A 146 -2.59 -23.56 7.40
N HIS A 147 -1.59 -22.96 8.07
CA HIS A 147 -0.54 -23.69 8.77
C HIS A 147 -1.08 -24.52 9.93
N ARG A 148 -2.01 -23.98 10.73
CA ARG A 148 -2.70 -24.74 11.78
C ARG A 148 -3.52 -25.90 11.24
N ALA A 149 -4.02 -25.79 10.01
CA ALA A 149 -4.69 -26.87 9.29
C ALA A 149 -3.73 -27.84 8.55
N GLY A 150 -2.41 -27.75 8.80
CA GLY A 150 -1.39 -28.62 8.20
C GLY A 150 -1.00 -28.26 6.75
N ILE A 151 -1.53 -27.17 6.20
CA ILE A 151 -1.26 -26.75 4.82
C ILE A 151 -0.05 -25.82 4.82
N ARG A 152 1.15 -26.39 4.76
CA ARG A 152 2.40 -25.64 4.67
C ARG A 152 2.81 -25.50 3.21
N ARG A 153 2.82 -24.28 2.69
CA ARG A 153 3.35 -23.95 1.36
C ARG A 153 4.49 -22.97 1.51
N GLU A 154 5.53 -23.11 0.69
CA GLU A 154 6.60 -22.11 0.63
C GLU A 154 5.97 -20.75 0.31
N HIS A 155 6.11 -19.81 1.25
CA HIS A 155 5.84 -18.40 1.01
C HIS A 155 6.96 -17.83 0.14
N ARG A 156 6.90 -18.10 -1.16
CA ARG A 156 7.75 -17.40 -2.11
C ARG A 156 7.32 -15.93 -2.09
N ARG A 157 8.30 -15.02 -1.94
CA ARG A 157 8.13 -13.55 -1.93
C ARG A 157 6.99 -13.17 -2.87
N SER A 158 6.01 -12.41 -2.37
CA SER A 158 4.75 -12.12 -3.07
C SER A 158 5.00 -11.89 -4.53
N CYS A 159 4.59 -12.84 -5.36
CA CYS A 159 4.82 -12.69 -6.78
C CYS A 159 3.83 -11.64 -7.29
N TRP A 160 4.25 -10.77 -8.20
CA TRP A 160 3.44 -9.62 -8.63
C TRP A 160 2.02 -10.05 -9.10
N TRP A 161 1.90 -11.22 -9.73
CA TRP A 161 0.63 -11.74 -10.22
C TRP A 161 -0.36 -12.12 -9.10
N GLU A 162 0.10 -12.29 -7.86
CA GLU A 162 -0.78 -12.52 -6.70
C GLU A 162 -1.54 -11.27 -6.26
N SER A 163 -1.09 -10.10 -6.71
CA SER A 163 -1.76 -8.82 -6.47
C SER A 163 -2.77 -8.45 -7.56
N LEU A 164 -2.84 -9.24 -8.64
CA LEU A 164 -3.82 -9.00 -9.70
C LEU A 164 -5.24 -9.27 -9.18
N PRO A 165 -6.21 -8.43 -9.57
CA PRO A 165 -7.63 -8.78 -9.47
C PRO A 165 -7.92 -10.16 -10.06
N LEU A 166 -8.89 -10.88 -9.49
CA LEU A 166 -9.16 -12.29 -9.82
C LEU A 166 -9.43 -12.51 -11.31
N ASP A 167 -10.19 -11.63 -11.94
CA ASP A 167 -10.49 -11.60 -13.37
C ASP A 167 -9.21 -11.45 -14.21
N ARG A 168 -8.33 -10.51 -13.86
CA ARG A 168 -7.03 -10.30 -14.53
C ARG A 168 -6.10 -11.49 -14.32
N PHE A 169 -6.13 -12.12 -13.15
CA PHE A 169 -5.37 -13.34 -12.89
C PHE A 169 -5.88 -14.53 -13.73
N GLN A 170 -7.20 -14.72 -13.82
CA GLN A 170 -7.80 -15.76 -14.66
C GLN A 170 -7.44 -15.58 -16.14
N GLU A 171 -7.47 -14.33 -16.63
CA GLU A 171 -7.05 -14.01 -17.98
C GLU A 171 -5.55 -14.29 -18.21
N LEU A 172 -4.70 -13.94 -17.23
CA LEU A 172 -3.27 -14.29 -17.28
C LEU A 172 -3.08 -15.80 -17.38
N VAL A 173 -3.79 -16.59 -16.57
CA VAL A 173 -3.73 -18.06 -16.61
C VAL A 173 -4.19 -18.60 -17.97
N ARG A 174 -5.25 -18.03 -18.55
CA ARG A 174 -5.74 -18.40 -19.88
C ARG A 174 -4.68 -18.16 -20.95
N ARG A 175 -4.05 -16.98 -20.95
CA ARG A 175 -2.97 -16.61 -21.87
C ARG A 175 -1.70 -17.46 -21.65
N LEU A 176 -1.38 -17.77 -20.40
CA LEU A 176 -0.32 -18.72 -20.05
C LEU A 176 -0.60 -20.17 -20.47
N ARG A 177 -1.76 -20.47 -21.06
CA ARG A 177 -2.04 -21.75 -21.75
C ARG A 177 -1.96 -21.67 -23.28
N THR A 178 -2.01 -20.49 -23.89
CA THR A 178 -1.95 -20.29 -25.36
C THR A 178 -0.54 -20.10 -25.88
N THR A 179 -0.23 -20.29 -27.15
CA THR A 179 1.13 -20.10 -27.71
C THR A 179 1.62 -18.63 -27.76
N GLU A 180 1.01 -17.72 -27.02
CA GLU A 180 1.42 -16.33 -27.01
C GLU A 180 2.80 -16.13 -26.35
N PRO A 181 3.68 -15.27 -26.93
CA PRO A 181 4.98 -14.94 -26.35
C PRO A 181 4.86 -14.22 -25.00
N TYR A 182 5.74 -14.55 -24.05
CA TYR A 182 5.71 -13.92 -22.71
C TYR A 182 5.92 -12.41 -22.74
N ALA A 183 6.66 -11.91 -23.72
CA ALA A 183 6.93 -10.48 -23.83
C ALA A 183 5.69 -9.68 -24.21
N ASP A 184 4.78 -10.26 -25.00
CA ASP A 184 3.50 -9.63 -25.34
C ASP A 184 2.56 -9.60 -24.14
N MET A 185 2.56 -10.66 -23.33
CA MET A 185 1.84 -10.64 -22.05
C MET A 185 2.43 -9.61 -21.10
N ALA A 186 3.77 -9.54 -21.00
CA ALA A 186 4.46 -8.65 -20.08
C ALA A 186 4.07 -7.17 -20.28
N ILE A 187 3.90 -6.80 -21.55
CA ILE A 187 3.35 -5.53 -22.01
C ILE A 187 1.98 -5.22 -21.41
N ASP A 188 1.03 -6.17 -21.46
CA ASP A 188 -0.36 -5.94 -21.06
C ASP A 188 -0.55 -5.91 -19.54
N TYR A 189 0.38 -6.54 -18.83
CA TYR A 189 0.44 -6.57 -17.38
C TYR A 189 1.43 -5.54 -16.81
N ASP A 190 2.10 -4.75 -17.66
CA ASP A 190 3.09 -3.75 -17.28
C ASP A 190 4.23 -4.30 -16.41
N VAL A 191 4.73 -5.49 -16.76
CA VAL A 191 5.80 -6.20 -16.05
C VAL A 191 6.91 -6.63 -17.01
N SER A 192 7.96 -7.28 -16.49
CA SER A 192 9.00 -7.87 -17.34
C SER A 192 8.60 -9.26 -17.84
N SER A 193 9.10 -9.66 -19.01
CA SER A 193 8.91 -11.01 -19.57
C SER A 193 9.43 -12.09 -18.61
N SER A 194 10.50 -11.80 -17.87
CA SER A 194 11.02 -12.69 -16.82
C SER A 194 10.02 -12.91 -15.69
N ALA A 195 9.21 -11.89 -15.37
CA ALA A 195 8.18 -11.98 -14.36
C ALA A 195 7.00 -12.85 -14.83
N ILE A 196 6.61 -12.76 -16.11
CA ILE A 196 5.64 -13.68 -16.74
C ILE A 196 6.20 -15.11 -16.79
N ALA A 197 7.47 -15.28 -17.19
CA ALA A 197 8.13 -16.58 -17.25
C ALA A 197 8.25 -17.24 -15.86
N SER A 198 8.48 -16.44 -14.81
CA SER A 198 8.43 -16.88 -13.42
C SER A 198 7.02 -17.34 -13.04
N CYS A 199 5.99 -16.56 -13.37
CA CYS A 199 4.58 -16.92 -13.17
C CYS A 199 4.24 -18.26 -13.82
N SER A 200 4.57 -18.40 -15.09
CA SER A 200 4.34 -19.62 -15.87
C SER A 200 4.97 -20.84 -15.23
N ARG A 201 6.26 -20.76 -14.82
CA ARG A 201 6.95 -21.85 -14.13
C ARG A 201 6.30 -22.21 -12.80
N GLN A 202 5.93 -21.21 -12.00
CA GLN A 202 5.32 -21.43 -10.68
C GLN A 202 3.91 -22.02 -10.78
N LEU A 203 3.18 -21.71 -11.85
CA LEU A 203 1.87 -22.30 -12.15
C LEU A 203 1.97 -23.64 -12.90
N GLY A 204 3.18 -24.16 -13.14
CA GLY A 204 3.41 -25.44 -13.81
C GLY A 204 3.28 -25.42 -15.34
N PHE A 205 3.11 -24.23 -15.95
CA PHE A 205 3.13 -24.04 -17.39
C PHE A 205 4.59 -23.93 -17.86
N CYS A 206 5.34 -25.03 -17.83
CA CYS A 206 6.73 -25.07 -18.27
C CYS A 206 6.83 -24.95 -19.80
N ARG A 207 7.08 -23.74 -20.31
CA ARG A 207 7.37 -23.51 -21.73
C ARG A 207 8.89 -23.41 -21.96
N GLY A 208 9.40 -24.10 -22.98
CA GLY A 208 10.84 -24.15 -23.29
C GLY A 208 11.46 -22.79 -23.66
N LYS A 209 12.78 -22.74 -23.85
CA LYS A 209 13.54 -21.49 -24.15
C LYS A 209 13.12 -20.76 -25.44
N ARG A 210 12.42 -21.42 -26.37
CA ARG A 210 11.99 -20.83 -27.66
C ARG A 210 10.98 -19.68 -27.53
N TRP A 211 10.24 -19.61 -26.43
CA TRP A 211 9.12 -18.67 -26.25
C TRP A 211 9.54 -17.26 -25.78
N ASN A 212 10.85 -17.04 -25.56
CA ASN A 212 11.44 -15.74 -25.25
C ASN A 212 11.98 -15.01 -26.50
N ARG A 213 11.81 -15.57 -27.72
CA ARG A 213 12.36 -14.96 -28.94
C ARG A 213 11.35 -14.06 -29.62
N GLY A 214 11.68 -12.78 -29.66
CA GLY A 214 11.11 -11.78 -30.57
C GLY A 214 9.76 -11.22 -30.13
N VAL A 215 9.77 -9.99 -29.62
CA VAL A 215 8.61 -9.10 -29.76
C VAL A 215 8.72 -8.51 -31.16
N SER A 216 7.63 -8.47 -31.93
CA SER A 216 7.65 -7.69 -33.19
C SER A 216 7.98 -6.23 -32.83
N GLN A 217 8.86 -5.59 -33.62
CA GLN A 217 9.20 -4.17 -33.42
C GLN A 217 7.93 -3.30 -33.41
N ASP A 218 6.95 -3.64 -34.24
CA ASP A 218 5.65 -2.95 -34.30
C ASP A 218 4.91 -3.01 -32.95
N ARG A 219 4.96 -4.16 -32.27
CA ARG A 219 4.35 -4.30 -30.93
C ARG A 219 5.10 -3.55 -29.83
N ILE A 220 6.43 -3.45 -29.94
CA ILE A 220 7.24 -2.62 -29.03
C ILE A 220 6.84 -1.15 -29.21
N GLN A 221 6.75 -0.70 -30.46
CA GLN A 221 6.45 0.68 -30.84
C GLN A 221 5.02 1.07 -30.45
N ALA A 222 4.03 0.21 -30.74
CA ALA A 222 2.66 0.39 -30.31
C ALA A 222 2.52 0.49 -28.78
N ASN A 223 3.34 -0.22 -28.01
CA ASN A 223 3.33 -0.08 -26.54
C ASN A 223 4.01 1.17 -26.03
N ALA A 224 5.11 1.58 -26.65
CA ALA A 224 5.74 2.85 -26.33
C ALA A 224 4.73 3.99 -26.52
N GLU A 225 3.94 3.94 -27.60
CA GLU A 225 2.85 4.88 -27.87
C GLU A 225 1.73 4.79 -26.82
N ARG A 226 1.22 3.58 -26.51
CA ARG A 226 0.19 3.40 -25.47
C ARG A 226 0.65 3.91 -24.09
N ARG A 227 1.93 3.71 -23.73
CA ARG A 227 2.51 4.26 -22.49
C ARG A 227 2.58 5.78 -22.54
N ARG A 228 3.00 6.36 -23.66
CA ARG A 228 3.01 7.82 -23.85
C ARG A 228 1.61 8.41 -23.69
N TRP A 229 0.59 7.77 -24.29
CA TRP A 229 -0.82 8.18 -24.15
C TRP A 229 -1.30 8.10 -22.71
N ARG A 230 -1.09 6.98 -22.01
CA ARG A 230 -1.48 6.86 -20.58
C ARG A 230 -0.80 7.90 -19.70
N ILE A 231 0.48 8.20 -19.93
CA ILE A 231 1.20 9.26 -19.20
C ILE A 231 0.60 10.64 -19.52
N ALA A 232 0.24 10.89 -20.78
CA ALA A 232 -0.39 12.14 -21.19
C ALA A 232 -1.78 12.31 -20.56
N GLU A 233 -2.62 11.28 -20.58
CA GLU A 233 -3.94 11.27 -19.91
C GLU A 233 -3.81 11.53 -18.41
N GLN A 234 -2.88 10.84 -17.73
CA GLN A 234 -2.64 11.07 -16.30
C GLN A 234 -2.17 12.50 -16.01
N LYS A 235 -1.37 13.11 -16.90
CA LYS A 235 -0.95 14.50 -16.77
C LYS A 235 -2.13 15.46 -16.98
N MET A 236 -2.99 15.21 -17.96
CA MET A 236 -4.18 16.02 -18.22
C MET A 236 -5.17 15.92 -17.05
N ALA A 237 -5.46 14.71 -16.56
CA ALA A 237 -6.34 14.51 -15.41
C ALA A 237 -5.83 15.21 -14.14
N ARG A 238 -4.50 15.34 -13.96
CA ARG A 238 -3.90 16.08 -12.85
C ARG A 238 -3.89 17.60 -13.04
N ALA A 239 -3.96 18.09 -14.28
CA ALA A 239 -4.01 19.52 -14.56
C ALA A 239 -5.43 20.08 -14.44
N SER A 240 -6.45 19.22 -14.55
CA SER A 240 -7.87 19.58 -14.42
C SER A 240 -8.44 19.47 -13.01
N CYS A 241 -7.64 19.02 -12.04
CA CYS A 241 -7.98 18.96 -10.61
C CYS A 241 -7.17 20.01 -9.84
#